data_AF-A0A9B0GP02-F1
#
_entry.id   AF-A0A9B0GP02-F1
#
_cell.length_a   1.000
_cell.length_b   1.000
_cell.length_c   1.000
_cell.angle_alpha   90.00
_cell.angle_beta   90.00
_cell.angle_gamma   90.00
#
_symmetry.space_group_name_H-M   'P 1'
#
loop_
_entity.id
_entity.type
_entity.pdbx_description
1 polymer ?
#
loop_
_entity_poly.entity_id
_entity_poly.type
_entity_poly.pdbx_seq_one_letter_code
_entity_poly.pdbx_strand_id
1 'polypeptide(L)' 'MSYKDKTEIFKPRDINKWPKPPCKMYYSVDPSYTSQCPDVTSYVCATNGHTYQNECFFCVDQWEFGPHIKFYKYGKCD' A
#
# COMPACT_ATOMS: atom_id res chain seq x y z
N MET A 1 -7.61 25.20 33.90
CA MET A 1 -8.10 24.03 33.15
C MET A 1 -7.94 24.35 31.67
N SER A 2 -6.86 23.86 31.04
CA SER A 2 -6.52 24.24 29.66
C SER A 2 -7.37 23.47 28.67
N TYR A 3 -8.02 24.20 27.77
CA TYR A 3 -8.83 23.69 26.67
C TYR A 3 -7.93 22.85 25.75
N LYS A 4 -8.19 21.54 25.63
CA LYS A 4 -7.47 20.69 24.67
C LYS A 4 -7.87 21.13 23.26
N ASP A 5 -6.89 21.67 22.56
CA ASP A 5 -6.94 22.15 21.19
C ASP A 5 -7.61 21.11 20.26
N LYS A 6 -8.74 21.49 19.63
CA LYS A 6 -9.53 20.64 18.71
C LYS A 6 -8.84 20.42 17.34
N THR A 7 -7.61 20.93 17.19
CA THR A 7 -6.77 20.87 15.99
C THR A 7 -6.08 19.53 15.79
N GLU A 8 -6.11 18.63 16.78
CA GLU A 8 -5.58 17.26 16.68
C GLU A 8 -6.42 16.32 15.80
N ILE A 9 -7.66 16.69 15.45
CA ILE A 9 -8.59 15.82 14.70
C ILE A 9 -8.43 16.00 13.17
N PHE A 10 -7.94 17.16 12.72
CA PHE A 10 -7.77 17.49 11.30
C PHE A 10 -6.32 17.89 10.99
N LYS A 11 -5.35 17.05 11.37
CA LYS A 11 -3.98 17.22 10.87
C LYS A 11 -3.98 16.93 9.36
N PRO A 12 -3.43 17.82 8.51
CA PRO A 12 -3.28 17.55 7.10
C PRO A 12 -2.49 16.27 6.88
N ARG A 13 -2.92 15.49 5.91
CA ARG A 13 -2.34 14.18 5.57
C ARG A 13 -0.92 14.41 5.03
N ASP A 14 0.09 14.18 5.84
CA ASP A 14 1.51 14.29 5.46
C ASP A 14 1.87 13.10 4.56
N ILE A 15 1.93 13.33 3.24
CA ILE A 15 2.22 12.30 2.24
C ILE A 15 3.60 11.65 2.45
N ASN A 16 4.55 12.36 3.08
CA ASN A 16 5.89 11.83 3.34
C ASN A 16 5.89 10.83 4.51
N LYS A 17 4.83 10.80 5.30
CA LYS A 17 4.65 9.88 6.43
C LYS A 17 3.60 8.80 6.16
N TRP A 18 3.09 8.73 4.93
CA TRP A 18 2.09 7.73 4.62
C TRP A 18 2.71 6.32 4.74
N PRO A 19 2.03 5.39 5.45
CA PRO A 19 2.59 4.06 5.68
C PRO A 19 2.74 3.28 4.38
N LYS A 20 3.67 2.33 4.37
CA LYS A 20 3.75 1.35 3.29
C LYS A 20 2.45 0.52 3.21
N PRO A 21 2.13 -0.05 2.04
CA PRO A 21 1.01 -0.98 1.91
C PRO A 21 1.00 -2.06 3.00
N PRO A 22 -0.15 -2.33 3.65
CA PRO A 22 -0.25 -3.31 4.72
C PRO A 22 -0.28 -4.75 4.18
N CYS A 23 0.77 -5.17 3.47
CA CYS A 23 0.77 -6.39 2.65
C CYS A 23 0.39 -7.68 3.38
N LYS A 24 0.64 -7.77 4.69
CA LYS A 24 0.19 -8.91 5.51
C LYS A 24 -1.33 -9.13 5.47
N MET A 25 -2.13 -8.10 5.17
CA MET A 25 -3.58 -8.21 5.00
C MET A 25 -4.00 -8.80 3.65
N TYR A 26 -3.14 -8.68 2.64
CA TYR A 26 -3.40 -9.15 1.28
C TYR A 26 -2.83 -10.54 0.99
N TYR A 27 -2.02 -11.09 1.90
CA TYR A 27 -1.47 -12.44 1.77
C TYR A 27 -2.55 -13.48 2.07
N SER A 28 -2.72 -14.42 1.15
CA SER A 28 -3.60 -15.56 1.35
C SER A 28 -3.02 -16.48 2.42
N VAL A 29 -3.84 -16.83 3.41
CA VAL A 29 -3.48 -17.80 4.46
C VAL A 29 -3.57 -19.24 3.91
N ASP A 30 -4.38 -19.44 2.87
CA ASP A 30 -4.60 -20.73 2.21
C ASP A 30 -3.88 -20.75 0.85
N PRO A 31 -2.92 -21.67 0.62
CA PRO A 31 -2.23 -21.84 -0.66
C PRO A 31 -3.15 -22.21 -1.82
N SER A 32 -4.35 -22.74 -1.55
CA SER A 32 -5.36 -23.08 -2.56
C SER A 32 -6.23 -21.89 -2.95
N TYR A 33 -6.14 -20.77 -2.22
CA TYR A 33 -6.94 -19.57 -2.48
C TYR A 33 -6.19 -18.59 -3.37
N THR A 34 -6.76 -18.31 -4.55
CA THR A 34 -6.28 -17.25 -5.43
C THR A 34 -6.62 -15.90 -4.81
N SER A 35 -5.61 -15.07 -4.53
CA SER A 35 -5.80 -13.73 -3.98
C SER A 35 -6.73 -12.90 -4.88
N GLN A 36 -7.88 -12.49 -4.36
CA GLN A 36 -8.85 -11.66 -5.08
C GLN A 36 -8.60 -10.18 -4.75
N CYS A 37 -8.01 -9.45 -5.68
CA CYS A 37 -7.83 -8.01 -5.55
C CYS A 37 -9.04 -7.25 -6.11
N PRO A 38 -9.49 -6.17 -5.46
CA PRO A 38 -10.56 -5.33 -5.99
C PRO A 38 -10.09 -4.61 -7.25
N ASP A 39 -11.02 -4.41 -8.19
CA ASP A 39 -10.80 -3.62 -9.39
C ASP A 39 -10.93 -2.11 -9.09
N VAL A 40 -10.03 -1.62 -8.21
CA VAL A 40 -9.93 -0.21 -7.84
C VAL A 40 -8.59 0.34 -8.30
N THR A 41 -8.60 1.50 -8.93
CA THR A 41 -7.39 2.16 -9.42
C THR A 41 -6.84 3.10 -8.35
N SER A 42 -5.77 2.66 -7.69
CA SER A 42 -5.02 3.42 -6.67
C SER A 42 -3.54 3.08 -6.79
N TYR A 43 -2.90 3.57 -7.86
CA TYR A 43 -1.59 3.12 -8.29
C TYR A 43 -0.52 3.07 -7.20
N VAL A 44 0.38 2.09 -7.31
CA VAL A 44 1.57 1.93 -6.48
C VAL A 44 2.76 1.68 -7.39
N CYS A 45 3.86 2.38 -7.15
CA CYS A 45 5.13 2.15 -7.83
C CYS A 45 6.05 1.30 -6.98
N ALA A 46 6.64 0.27 -7.60
CA ALA A 46 7.68 -0.55 -6.99
C ALA A 46 9.09 -0.06 -7.38
N THR A 47 10.11 -0.45 -6.61
CA THR A 47 11.51 -0.07 -6.84
C THR A 47 12.09 -0.62 -8.14
N ASN A 48 11.42 -1.58 -8.78
CA ASN A 48 11.78 -2.12 -10.09
C ASN A 48 11.17 -1.31 -11.27
N GLY A 49 10.47 -0.21 -10.99
CA GLY A 49 9.81 0.61 -12.02
C GLY A 49 8.46 0.08 -12.49
N HIS A 50 7.97 -1.03 -11.94
CA HIS A 50 6.66 -1.56 -12.27
C HIS A 50 5.54 -0.81 -11.51
N THR A 51 4.50 -0.41 -12.25
CA THR A 51 3.31 0.24 -11.69
C THR A 51 2.21 -0.79 -11.48
N TYR A 52 1.76 -0.92 -10.25
CA TYR A 52 0.64 -1.75 -9.84
C TYR A 52 -0.66 -0.94 -9.79
N GLN A 53 -1.78 -1.54 -10.20
CA GLN A 53 -3.09 -0.88 -10.19
C GLN A 53 -3.51 -0.45 -8.77
N ASN A 54 -3.20 -1.26 -7.76
CA ASN A 54 -3.39 -0.93 -6.35
C ASN A 54 -2.45 -1.72 -5.44
N GLU A 55 -2.53 -1.43 -4.14
CA GLU A 55 -1.72 -2.09 -3.11
C GLU A 55 -1.96 -3.60 -3.00
N CYS A 56 -3.17 -4.09 -3.27
CA CYS A 56 -3.43 -5.53 -3.25
C CYS A 56 -2.59 -6.23 -4.31
N PHE A 57 -2.67 -5.78 -5.58
CA PHE A 57 -1.88 -6.36 -6.67
C PHE A 57 -0.38 -6.28 -6.40
N PHE A 58 0.10 -5.14 -5.88
CA PHE A 58 1.51 -4.99 -5.46
C PHE A 58 1.91 -6.02 -4.40
N CYS A 59 1.08 -6.21 -3.38
CA CYS A 59 1.39 -7.10 -2.26
C CYS A 59 1.31 -8.58 -2.66
N VAL A 60 0.38 -8.97 -3.54
CA VAL A 60 0.32 -10.34 -4.08
C VAL A 60 1.58 -10.67 -4.86
N ASP A 61 2.02 -9.79 -5.76
CA ASP A 61 3.29 -9.95 -6.48
C ASP A 61 4.49 -10.00 -5.53
N GLN A 62 4.54 -9.11 -4.52
CA GLN A 62 5.60 -9.13 -3.50
C GLN A 62 5.64 -10.46 -2.74
N TRP A 63 4.49 -11.07 -2.48
CA TRP A 63 4.40 -12.37 -1.83
C TRP A 63 4.93 -13.50 -2.73
N GLU A 64 4.55 -13.50 -4.01
CA GLU A 64 4.93 -14.54 -4.98
C GLU A 64 6.39 -14.47 -5.40
N PHE A 65 6.90 -13.28 -5.73
CA PHE A 65 8.23 -13.07 -6.31
C PHE A 65 9.27 -12.56 -5.29
N GLY A 66 8.85 -12.35 -4.04
CA GLY A 66 9.74 -12.09 -2.91
C GLY A 66 10.36 -10.68 -2.86
N PRO A 67 11.52 -10.53 -2.19
CA PRO A 67 12.05 -9.25 -1.71
C PRO A 67 12.55 -8.29 -2.81
N HIS A 68 12.51 -8.70 -4.08
CA HIS A 68 12.91 -7.87 -5.21
C HIS A 68 11.84 -6.84 -5.61
N ILE A 69 10.59 -7.07 -5.21
CA ILE A 69 9.47 -6.15 -5.42
C ILE A 69 9.27 -5.36 -4.13
N LYS A 70 9.90 -4.19 -4.02
CA LYS A 70 9.77 -3.31 -2.85
C LYS A 70 8.93 -2.09 -3.19
N PHE A 71 8.19 -1.60 -2.21
CA PHE A 71 7.41 -0.38 -2.34
C PHE A 71 8.35 0.82 -2.54
N TYR A 72 8.09 1.64 -3.55
CA TYR A 72 8.80 2.90 -3.79
C TYR A 72 7.94 4.10 -3.40
N LYS A 73 6.80 4.30 -4.07
CA LYS A 73 5.86 5.41 -3.79
C LYS A 73 4.43 5.02 -4.14
N TYR A 74 3.46 5.74 -3.57
CA TYR A 74 2.09 5.75 -4.12
C TYR A 74 2.06 6.58 -5.41
N GLY A 75 1.18 6.19 -6.32
CA GLY A 75 1.11 6.71 -7.69
C GLY A 75 1.79 5.79 -8.71
N LYS A 76 1.76 6.22 -9.98
CA LYS A 76 2.50 5.54 -11.05
C LYS A 76 4.01 5.72 -10.86
N CYS A 77 4.79 4.82 -11.45
CA CYS A 77 6.19 5.09 -11.71
C CYS A 77 6.34 6.21 -12.74
N ASP A 78 7.54 6.78 -12.80
CA ASP A 78 7.87 7.88 -13.72
C ASP A 78 8.01 7.41 -15.17
#